data_AF-A0A975A835-F1
#
_entry.id   AF-A0A975A835-F1
#
_cell.length_a   1.000
_cell.length_b   1.000
_cell.length_c   1.000
_cell.angle_alpha   90.00
_cell.angle_beta   90.00
_cell.angle_gamma   90.00
#
_symmetry.space_group_name_H-M   'P 1'
#
loop_
_entity.id
_entity.type
_entity.pdbx_description
1 polymer ?
#
loop_
_entity_poly.entity_id
_entity_poly.type
_entity_poly.pdbx_seq_one_letter_code
_entity_poly.pdbx_strand_id
1 'polypeptide(L)'
;MPNKYENLFDNIRDISSNCNMGNYYLKLKLPGGLCFGLSHMWGQAVLAQDVATFNSRMDLLTKAYPCLTGVVPRRKLRLSSVLNGILLKARQRHNLSEEELLYLSIFPFLDGLLMYHCPEKTSFPVNGAEQKPMVQNAVSSSRFVLNDRVARITDGKMAALGKVYHRPYMGTRRDYAMFLRSIFETVNSFEIPFFVAFGSLRHEIGLSFINNQMYIYDANIMKNNGYYYQMPLSNMRQFIEKLFSTLVHDDYLAVDISIYIRPEDIDKSLSLNNDFYLSYMKAKLVWEVRDYSKQRVWHMHWHRHISRAKFTLQKVSEMRLARDIKQYLEEEKQLCEGVNLQLNISIITITEAPGIIMAGQLITG
;
A
#
# COMPACT_ATOMS: atom_id res chain seq x y z
N MET A 1 -16.75 22.97 -10.51
CA MET A 1 -16.82 22.66 -9.06
C MET A 1 -15.39 22.53 -8.55
N PRO A 2 -15.04 23.09 -7.37
CA PRO A 2 -13.71 22.86 -6.78
C PRO A 2 -13.49 21.36 -6.58
N ASN A 3 -12.29 20.87 -6.90
CA ASN A 3 -12.00 19.44 -6.83
C ASN A 3 -11.93 18.98 -5.36
N LYS A 4 -12.19 17.69 -5.09
CA LYS A 4 -12.18 17.14 -3.72
C LYS A 4 -10.86 17.40 -2.98
N TYR A 5 -9.74 17.47 -3.71
CA TYR A 5 -8.41 17.67 -3.13
C TYR A 5 -8.21 19.08 -2.55
N GLU A 6 -8.68 20.12 -3.25
CA GLU A 6 -8.67 21.50 -2.75
C GLU A 6 -9.60 21.67 -1.55
N ASN A 7 -10.80 21.08 -1.62
CA ASN A 7 -11.76 21.13 -0.51
C ASN A 7 -11.19 20.44 0.74
N LEU A 8 -10.41 19.36 0.59
CA LEU A 8 -9.73 18.70 1.70
C LEU A 8 -8.85 19.70 2.47
N PHE A 9 -8.01 20.44 1.75
CA PHE A 9 -7.09 21.40 2.35
C PHE A 9 -7.83 22.57 3.00
N ASP A 10 -8.86 23.09 2.32
CA ASP A 10 -9.70 24.18 2.83
C ASP A 10 -10.44 23.78 4.11
N ASN A 11 -11.01 22.58 4.15
CA ASN A 11 -11.73 22.09 5.31
C ASN A 11 -10.78 21.75 6.47
N ILE A 12 -9.60 21.17 6.22
CA ILE A 12 -8.58 20.97 7.28
C ILE A 12 -8.09 22.31 7.83
N ARG A 13 -7.88 23.32 6.96
CA ARG A 13 -7.53 24.68 7.36
C ARG A 13 -8.62 25.29 8.25
N ASP A 14 -9.87 25.16 7.82
CA ASP A 14 -11.03 25.66 8.57
C ASP A 14 -11.14 25.02 9.97
N ILE A 15 -11.02 23.69 10.07
CA ILE A 15 -11.00 22.98 11.36
C ILE A 15 -9.85 23.50 12.23
N SER A 16 -8.64 23.62 11.66
CA SER A 16 -7.44 24.02 12.40
C SER A 16 -7.54 25.43 12.99
N SER A 17 -8.21 26.35 12.28
CA SER A 17 -8.40 27.72 12.75
C SER A 17 -9.57 27.88 13.72
N ASN A 18 -10.59 27.00 13.66
CA ASN A 18 -11.89 27.30 14.26
C ASN A 18 -12.44 26.22 15.22
N CYS A 19 -11.85 25.02 15.34
CA CYS A 19 -12.39 23.94 16.18
C CYS A 19 -11.69 23.74 17.55
N ASN A 20 -10.63 24.50 17.88
CA ASN A 20 -9.84 24.32 19.11
C ASN A 20 -9.43 22.85 19.40
N MET A 21 -9.20 22.05 18.35
CA MET A 21 -8.73 20.66 18.43
C MET A 21 -7.27 20.51 17.96
N GLY A 22 -6.54 21.62 17.90
CA GLY A 22 -5.17 21.67 17.40
C GLY A 22 -5.07 22.10 15.93
N ASN A 23 -3.85 22.47 15.53
CA ASN A 23 -3.57 23.01 14.21
C ASN A 23 -3.12 21.91 13.24
N TYR A 24 -4.07 21.13 12.73
CA TYR A 24 -3.83 20.05 11.78
C TYR A 24 -3.15 20.55 10.49
N TYR A 25 -3.54 21.72 9.99
CA TYR A 25 -3.04 22.28 8.74
C TYR A 25 -1.52 22.51 8.77
N LEU A 26 -1.03 23.18 9.83
CA LEU A 26 0.42 23.39 10.02
C LEU A 26 1.14 22.09 10.37
N LYS A 27 0.49 21.21 11.17
CA LYS A 27 1.11 19.95 11.54
C LYS A 27 1.31 19.04 10.32
N LEU A 28 0.29 18.87 9.48
CA LEU A 28 0.35 18.12 8.22
C LEU A 28 1.17 18.78 7.11
N LYS A 29 1.78 19.95 7.34
CA LYS A 29 2.59 20.68 6.34
C LYS A 29 1.79 20.99 5.06
N LEU A 30 0.50 21.33 5.19
CA LEU A 30 -0.36 21.63 4.04
C LEU A 30 -0.01 22.98 3.39
N PRO A 31 -0.10 23.10 2.05
CA PRO A 31 -0.68 22.16 1.08
C PRO A 31 0.34 21.15 0.47
N GLY A 32 1.19 20.50 1.28
CA GLY A 32 2.03 19.37 0.88
C GLY A 32 1.25 18.06 0.59
N GLY A 33 1.95 17.06 0.04
CA GLY A 33 1.35 15.80 -0.40
C GLY A 33 0.99 14.85 0.76
N LEU A 34 -0.30 14.58 0.97
CA LEU A 34 -0.83 13.67 2.00
C LEU A 34 -0.81 12.17 1.60
N CYS A 35 -0.20 11.85 0.46
CA CYS A 35 -0.30 10.54 -0.21
C CYS A 35 0.07 9.37 0.71
N PHE A 36 1.21 9.42 1.40
CA PHE A 36 1.63 8.38 2.35
C PHE A 36 0.59 8.16 3.47
N GLY A 37 0.14 9.24 4.11
CA GLY A 37 -0.78 9.15 5.23
C GLY A 37 -2.15 8.62 4.82
N LEU A 38 -2.69 9.15 3.73
CA LEU A 38 -4.00 8.73 3.23
C LEU A 38 -3.99 7.31 2.65
N SER A 39 -2.91 6.92 1.95
CA SER A 39 -2.71 5.57 1.42
C SER A 39 -2.72 4.53 2.54
N HIS A 40 -1.99 4.78 3.63
CA HIS A 40 -1.96 3.87 4.77
C HIS A 40 -3.26 3.87 5.60
N MET A 41 -3.92 5.03 5.76
CA MET A 41 -5.26 5.09 6.37
C MET A 41 -6.27 4.27 5.57
N TRP A 42 -6.23 4.37 4.24
CA TRP A 42 -7.06 3.56 3.35
C TRP A 42 -6.69 2.08 3.43
N GLY A 43 -5.40 1.73 3.42
CA GLY A 43 -4.91 0.37 3.57
C GLY A 43 -5.35 -0.27 4.89
N GLN A 44 -5.33 0.48 5.99
CA GLN A 44 -5.86 0.01 7.27
C GLN A 44 -7.38 -0.21 7.22
N ALA A 45 -8.12 0.67 6.56
CA ALA A 45 -9.57 0.51 6.36
C ALA A 45 -9.90 -0.72 5.49
N VAL A 46 -9.09 -1.01 4.46
CA VAL A 46 -9.17 -2.24 3.66
C VAL A 46 -8.98 -3.48 4.53
N LEU A 47 -7.90 -3.52 5.31
CA LEU A 47 -7.60 -4.65 6.18
C LEU A 47 -8.65 -4.83 7.28
N ALA A 48 -9.28 -3.73 7.72
CA ALA A 48 -10.40 -3.73 8.66
C ALA A 48 -11.77 -4.06 8.03
N GLN A 49 -11.85 -4.21 6.71
CA GLN A 49 -13.10 -4.29 5.95
C GLN A 49 -14.08 -3.13 6.26
N ASP A 50 -13.53 -1.92 6.39
CA ASP A 50 -14.27 -0.69 6.75
C ASP A 50 -13.92 0.49 5.83
N VAL A 51 -13.76 0.20 4.54
CA VAL A 51 -13.53 1.21 3.50
C VAL A 51 -14.71 2.19 3.41
N ALA A 52 -15.93 1.75 3.75
CA ALA A 52 -17.11 2.60 3.76
C ALA A 52 -16.97 3.78 4.74
N THR A 53 -16.56 3.53 5.98
CA THR A 53 -16.36 4.60 6.98
C THR A 53 -15.21 5.53 6.58
N PHE A 54 -14.12 4.98 6.01
CA PHE A 54 -13.04 5.80 5.43
C PHE A 54 -13.59 6.76 4.36
N ASN A 55 -14.35 6.24 3.39
CA ASN A 55 -14.93 7.05 2.32
C ASN A 55 -15.89 8.11 2.87
N SER A 56 -16.75 7.76 3.82
CA SER A 56 -17.70 8.71 4.44
C SER A 56 -16.97 9.87 5.13
N ARG A 57 -15.89 9.59 5.87
CA ARG A 57 -15.05 10.64 6.49
C ARG A 57 -14.38 11.52 5.42
N MET A 58 -13.88 10.91 4.34
CA MET A 58 -13.33 11.65 3.21
C MET A 58 -14.39 12.49 2.50
N ASP A 59 -15.62 12.02 2.33
CA ASP A 59 -16.72 12.79 1.76
C ASP A 59 -17.02 14.02 2.62
N LEU A 60 -17.08 13.88 3.95
CA LEU A 60 -17.24 15.01 4.86
C LEU A 60 -16.09 16.03 4.74
N LEU A 61 -14.85 15.56 4.67
CA LEU A 61 -13.65 16.40 4.55
C LEU A 61 -13.48 17.04 3.18
N THR A 62 -14.07 16.47 2.12
CA THR A 62 -13.94 16.96 0.74
C THR A 62 -15.21 17.62 0.20
N LYS A 63 -16.28 17.64 1.01
CA LYS A 63 -17.55 18.28 0.69
C LYS A 63 -17.34 19.78 0.48
N ALA A 64 -17.91 20.29 -0.61
CA ALA A 64 -18.09 21.71 -0.80
C ALA A 64 -19.27 22.15 0.08
N TYR A 65 -19.00 22.84 1.18
CA TYR A 65 -20.05 23.37 2.03
C TYR A 65 -20.59 24.68 1.41
N PRO A 66 -21.85 24.70 0.92
CA PRO A 66 -22.34 25.78 0.08
C PRO A 66 -22.47 27.10 0.85
N CYS A 67 -22.35 28.18 0.09
CA CYS A 67 -22.75 29.52 0.52
C CYS A 67 -24.27 29.61 0.34
N LEU A 68 -25.06 29.73 1.41
CA LEU A 68 -26.51 29.88 1.30
C LEU A 68 -26.83 31.20 0.61
N THR A 69 -27.34 31.15 -0.62
CA THR A 69 -27.52 32.35 -1.42
C THR A 69 -28.76 33.16 -0.99
N GLY A 70 -28.64 34.01 0.05
CA GLY A 70 -29.59 35.12 0.35
C GLY A 70 -28.89 36.39 0.89
N VAL A 71 -29.42 37.55 0.52
CA VAL A 71 -29.12 39.01 0.67
C VAL A 71 -28.20 39.57 1.79
N VAL A 72 -27.57 38.80 2.68
CA VAL A 72 -26.72 39.34 3.78
C VAL A 72 -25.26 38.86 3.62
N PRO A 73 -24.19 39.64 3.96
CA PRO A 73 -22.79 39.20 3.79
C PRO A 73 -22.55 37.84 4.47
N ARG A 74 -22.36 36.82 3.65
CA ARG A 74 -22.57 35.41 3.99
C ARG A 74 -21.33 34.80 4.64
N ARG A 75 -21.49 34.18 5.81
CA ARG A 75 -20.56 33.12 6.24
C ARG A 75 -20.89 31.87 5.41
N LYS A 76 -19.95 31.40 4.57
CA LYS A 76 -20.01 30.03 4.03
C LYS A 76 -20.33 29.10 5.21
N LEU A 77 -21.29 28.17 5.08
CA LEU A 77 -21.45 27.15 6.11
C LEU A 77 -20.09 26.43 6.16
N ARG A 78 -19.40 26.52 7.28
CA ARG A 78 -18.03 26.00 7.42
C ARG A 78 -18.13 24.66 8.14
N LEU A 79 -17.29 23.70 7.77
CA LEU A 79 -17.22 22.42 8.47
C LEU A 79 -17.00 22.63 9.98
N SER A 80 -16.16 23.60 10.34
CA SER A 80 -15.94 23.98 11.74
C SER A 80 -17.21 24.44 12.46
N SER A 81 -18.15 25.10 11.78
CA SER A 81 -19.42 25.52 12.39
C SER A 81 -20.31 24.32 12.71
N VAL A 82 -20.35 23.32 11.81
CA VAL A 82 -21.07 22.07 12.03
C VAL A 82 -20.44 21.31 13.21
N LEU A 83 -19.12 21.12 13.19
CA LEU A 83 -18.39 20.40 14.24
C LEU A 83 -18.55 21.07 15.61
N ASN A 84 -18.42 22.40 15.69
CA ASN A 84 -18.59 23.13 16.96
C ASN A 84 -20.03 23.01 17.51
N GLY A 85 -21.04 23.01 16.64
CA GLY A 85 -22.43 22.76 17.04
C GLY A 85 -22.61 21.36 17.65
N ILE A 86 -22.05 20.34 17.01
CA ILE A 86 -22.12 18.96 17.49
C ILE A 86 -21.33 18.80 18.81
N LEU A 87 -20.14 19.40 18.92
CA LEU A 87 -19.34 19.41 20.16
C LEU A 87 -20.08 20.08 21.32
N LEU A 88 -20.80 21.17 21.08
CA LEU A 88 -21.63 21.82 22.09
C LEU A 88 -22.76 20.89 22.57
N LYS A 89 -23.46 20.27 21.63
CA LYS A 89 -24.51 19.29 21.91
C LYS A 89 -23.98 18.09 22.73
N ALA A 90 -22.81 17.58 22.38
CA ALA A 90 -22.12 16.51 23.11
C ALA A 90 -21.77 16.92 24.54
N ARG A 91 -21.24 18.14 24.75
CA ARG A 91 -20.92 18.69 26.08
C ARG A 91 -22.15 18.85 26.96
N GLN A 92 -23.30 19.17 26.35
CA GLN A 92 -24.59 19.27 27.01
C GLN A 92 -25.23 17.89 27.27
N ARG A 93 -24.52 16.78 26.98
CA ARG A 93 -24.98 15.40 27.17
C ARG A 93 -26.26 15.05 26.40
N HIS A 94 -26.52 15.74 25.29
CA HIS A 94 -27.60 15.35 24.39
C HIS A 94 -27.18 14.14 23.55
N ASN A 95 -28.14 13.28 23.23
CA ASN A 95 -27.92 12.15 22.34
C ASN A 95 -27.52 12.64 20.94
N LEU A 96 -26.46 12.06 20.41
CA LEU A 96 -25.98 12.31 19.06
C LEU A 96 -26.54 11.26 18.11
N SER A 97 -26.96 11.70 16.92
CA SER A 97 -27.28 10.82 15.80
C SER A 97 -26.03 10.15 15.23
N GLU A 98 -26.21 9.09 14.44
CA GLU A 98 -25.09 8.41 13.76
C GLU A 98 -24.32 9.35 12.82
N GLU A 99 -25.01 10.26 12.13
CA GLU A 99 -24.37 11.27 11.29
C GLU A 99 -23.49 12.22 12.13
N GLU A 100 -23.99 12.68 13.27
CA GLU A 100 -23.22 13.54 14.19
C GLU A 100 -22.00 12.81 14.76
N LEU A 101 -22.11 11.52 15.07
CA LEU A 101 -20.98 10.68 15.48
C LEU A 101 -19.95 10.54 14.35
N LEU A 102 -20.37 10.37 13.10
CA LEU A 102 -19.49 10.36 11.94
C LEU A 102 -18.72 11.69 11.80
N TYR A 103 -19.39 12.83 11.99
CA TYR A 103 -18.75 14.14 12.02
C TYR A 103 -17.69 14.25 13.12
N LEU A 104 -18.00 13.81 14.34
CA LEU A 104 -17.01 13.81 15.43
C LEU A 104 -15.83 12.87 15.15
N SER A 105 -16.03 11.81 14.38
CA SER A 105 -14.95 10.89 13.97
C SER A 105 -13.91 11.51 13.03
N ILE A 106 -14.13 12.73 12.53
CA ILE A 106 -13.12 13.48 11.76
C ILE A 106 -11.88 13.79 12.61
N PHE A 107 -12.02 14.11 13.90
CA PHE A 107 -10.86 14.41 14.75
C PHE A 107 -9.91 13.21 14.90
N PRO A 108 -10.36 12.02 15.36
CA PRO A 108 -9.49 10.85 15.42
C PRO A 108 -8.98 10.41 14.04
N PHE A 109 -9.73 10.67 12.96
CA PHE A 109 -9.23 10.45 11.60
C PHE A 109 -8.05 11.36 11.25
N LEU A 110 -8.10 12.64 11.60
CA LEU A 110 -7.00 13.59 11.38
C LEU A 110 -5.81 13.31 12.30
N ASP A 111 -6.04 12.85 13.53
CA ASP A 111 -4.99 12.36 14.42
C ASP A 111 -4.30 11.13 13.81
N GLY A 112 -5.07 10.19 13.28
CA GLY A 112 -4.54 9.03 12.57
C GLY A 112 -3.73 9.41 11.32
N LEU A 113 -4.23 10.38 10.54
CA LEU A 113 -3.52 10.91 9.40
C LEU A 113 -2.18 11.55 9.79
N LEU A 114 -2.14 12.29 10.90
CA LEU A 114 -0.90 12.82 11.46
C LEU A 114 0.08 11.70 11.85
N MET A 115 -0.40 10.56 12.38
CA MET A 115 0.46 9.44 12.80
C MET A 115 1.21 8.82 11.65
N TYR A 116 0.52 8.64 10.54
CA TYR A 116 1.17 8.11 9.35
C TYR A 116 2.03 9.19 8.69
N HIS A 117 1.52 10.42 8.55
CA HIS A 117 2.14 11.41 7.68
C HIS A 117 3.22 12.28 8.32
N CYS A 118 3.04 12.71 9.56
CA CYS A 118 3.98 13.59 10.27
C CYS A 118 4.13 13.14 11.74
N PRO A 119 4.60 11.90 11.97
CA PRO A 119 4.67 11.33 13.32
C PRO A 119 5.51 12.19 14.28
N GLU A 120 6.52 12.90 13.78
CA GLU A 120 7.40 13.75 14.58
C GLU A 120 6.69 14.94 15.20
N LYS A 121 5.55 15.34 14.63
CA LYS A 121 4.72 16.46 15.10
C LYS A 121 3.63 16.03 16.08
N THR A 122 3.72 14.80 16.54
CA THR A 122 2.70 14.19 17.36
C THR A 122 3.29 13.55 18.61
N SER A 123 2.58 13.74 19.73
CA SER A 123 2.92 13.17 21.02
C SER A 123 1.72 12.36 21.49
N PHE A 124 1.95 11.13 21.96
CA PHE A 124 0.93 10.35 22.65
C PHE A 124 1.47 9.80 23.96
N PRO A 125 0.63 9.76 25.00
CA PRO A 125 0.98 9.03 26.21
C PRO A 125 0.95 7.53 25.89
N VAL A 126 2.09 6.87 26.05
CA VAL A 126 2.20 5.41 26.04
C VAL A 126 2.73 5.01 27.41
N ASN A 127 1.92 4.31 28.20
CA ASN A 127 2.23 3.92 29.58
C ASN A 127 2.67 5.11 30.48
N GLY A 128 2.06 6.29 30.29
CA GLY A 128 2.36 7.49 31.07
C GLY A 128 3.59 8.28 30.61
N ALA A 129 4.33 7.82 29.60
CA ALA A 129 5.43 8.57 28.99
C ALA A 129 5.01 9.12 27.61
N GLU A 130 5.37 10.38 27.32
CA GLU A 130 5.19 10.91 25.96
C GLU A 130 6.13 10.21 24.98
N GLN A 131 5.56 9.50 23.99
CA GLN A 131 6.31 9.00 22.85
C GLN A 131 6.11 9.89 21.63
N LYS A 132 7.22 10.17 20.94
CA LYS A 132 7.27 10.91 19.67
C LYS A 132 7.89 10.00 18.60
N PRO A 133 7.08 9.30 17.80
CA PRO A 133 7.63 8.54 16.68
C PRO A 133 8.37 9.50 15.74
N MET A 134 9.62 9.20 15.42
CA MET A 134 10.49 10.12 14.66
C MET A 134 10.43 9.92 13.14
N VAL A 135 9.86 8.80 12.68
CA VAL A 135 9.92 8.38 11.26
C VAL A 135 8.55 7.88 10.81
N GLN A 136 8.19 8.22 9.56
CA GLN A 136 7.02 7.66 8.87
C GLN A 136 7.13 6.14 8.82
N ASN A 137 6.35 5.44 9.65
CA ASN A 137 6.38 3.98 9.74
C ASN A 137 4.98 3.44 9.93
N ALA A 138 4.47 2.77 8.91
CA ALA A 138 3.11 2.28 8.93
C ALA A 138 2.81 1.26 10.04
N VAL A 139 3.77 0.37 10.33
CA VAL A 139 3.63 -0.66 11.34
C VAL A 139 3.55 -0.02 12.73
N SER A 140 4.48 0.87 13.05
CA SER A 140 4.51 1.55 14.34
C SER A 140 3.29 2.45 14.53
N SER A 141 2.93 3.24 13.51
CA SER A 141 1.79 4.17 13.58
C SER A 141 0.46 3.43 13.70
N SER A 142 0.26 2.33 12.98
CA SER A 142 -1.03 1.61 12.95
C SER A 142 -1.59 1.17 14.30
N ARG A 143 -0.71 0.95 15.30
CA ARG A 143 -1.08 0.60 16.67
C ARG A 143 -1.96 1.66 17.34
N PHE A 144 -1.81 2.92 16.92
CA PHE A 144 -2.45 4.08 17.52
C PHE A 144 -3.61 4.61 16.69
N VAL A 145 -3.78 4.10 15.46
CA VAL A 145 -4.79 4.56 14.49
C VAL A 145 -5.95 3.58 14.40
N LEU A 146 -6.19 2.82 15.47
CA LEU A 146 -7.10 1.68 15.44
C LEU A 146 -8.52 2.09 15.04
N ASN A 147 -9.05 1.33 14.10
CA ASN A 147 -10.48 1.27 13.81
C ASN A 147 -11.18 0.47 14.92
N ASP A 148 -12.31 0.95 15.44
CA ASP A 148 -13.10 0.26 16.47
C ASP A 148 -13.43 -1.20 16.12
N ARG A 149 -13.51 -1.54 14.84
CA ARG A 149 -13.74 -2.92 14.38
C ARG A 149 -12.49 -3.79 14.54
N VAL A 150 -11.30 -3.27 14.24
CA VAL A 150 -10.01 -3.97 14.47
C VAL A 150 -9.71 -4.05 15.95
N ALA A 151 -9.96 -2.98 16.70
CA ALA A 151 -9.83 -2.97 18.16
C ALA A 151 -10.73 -4.03 18.82
N ARG A 152 -11.95 -4.25 18.30
CA ARG A 152 -12.84 -5.32 18.78
C ARG A 152 -12.32 -6.73 18.45
N ILE A 153 -11.68 -6.92 17.30
CA ILE A 153 -11.10 -8.21 16.91
C ILE A 153 -9.84 -8.52 17.73
N THR A 154 -9.10 -7.49 18.15
CA THR A 154 -7.87 -7.65 18.94
C THR A 154 -8.09 -7.57 20.46
N ASP A 155 -9.33 -7.68 20.94
CA ASP A 155 -9.70 -7.51 22.36
C ASP A 155 -9.15 -6.21 22.98
N GLY A 156 -9.19 -5.11 22.22
CA GLY A 156 -8.68 -3.81 22.61
C GLY A 156 -7.15 -3.70 22.63
N LYS A 157 -6.42 -4.75 22.23
CA LYS A 157 -4.95 -4.69 22.16
C LYS A 157 -4.52 -3.83 20.98
N MET A 158 -3.54 -2.96 21.23
CA MET A 158 -2.82 -2.18 20.22
C MET A 158 -2.02 -3.11 19.29
N ALA A 159 -2.67 -3.68 18.28
CA ALA A 159 -2.02 -4.56 17.31
C ALA A 159 -1.59 -3.75 16.09
N ALA A 160 -0.31 -3.85 15.73
CA ALA A 160 0.19 -3.27 14.49
C ALA A 160 -0.26 -4.07 13.28
N LEU A 161 -0.33 -3.41 12.12
CA LEU A 161 -0.37 -4.11 10.85
C LEU A 161 0.82 -5.09 10.74
N GLY A 162 0.54 -6.30 10.26
CA GLY A 162 1.59 -7.26 9.94
C GLY A 162 2.26 -6.87 8.63
N LYS A 163 3.57 -6.59 8.64
CA LYS A 163 4.34 -6.31 7.41
C LYS A 163 5.07 -7.58 6.99
N VAL A 164 4.60 -8.21 5.91
CA VAL A 164 5.08 -9.53 5.45
C VAL A 164 6.12 -9.43 4.34
N TYR A 165 6.16 -8.28 3.67
CA TYR A 165 7.13 -7.98 2.62
C TYR A 165 7.47 -6.49 2.66
N HIS A 166 8.76 -6.18 2.49
CA HIS A 166 9.24 -4.81 2.31
C HIS A 166 10.60 -4.84 1.61
N ARG A 167 10.64 -4.43 0.34
CA ARG A 167 11.90 -4.30 -0.40
C ARG A 167 11.81 -3.18 -1.45
N PRO A 168 12.93 -2.48 -1.73
CA PRO A 168 13.04 -1.66 -2.91
C PRO A 168 12.99 -2.54 -4.16
N TYR A 169 12.34 -2.06 -5.21
CA TYR A 169 12.25 -2.73 -6.50
C TYR A 169 12.44 -1.71 -7.63
N MET A 170 13.28 -2.06 -8.60
CA MET A 170 13.51 -1.28 -9.81
C MET A 170 13.33 -2.19 -11.02
N GLY A 171 12.59 -1.72 -12.02
CA GLY A 171 12.38 -2.48 -13.25
C GLY A 171 11.59 -1.73 -14.30
N THR A 172 11.49 -2.34 -15.47
CA THR A 172 10.67 -1.86 -16.58
C THR A 172 9.20 -2.24 -16.38
N ARG A 173 8.29 -1.71 -17.20
CA ARG A 173 6.87 -2.10 -17.22
C ARG A 173 6.69 -3.62 -17.28
N ARG A 174 7.58 -4.31 -18.01
CA ARG A 174 7.49 -5.76 -18.13
C ARG A 174 7.92 -6.49 -16.87
N ASP A 175 8.94 -5.99 -16.18
CA ASP A 175 9.39 -6.54 -14.91
C ASP A 175 8.29 -6.42 -13.85
N TYR A 176 7.65 -5.25 -13.78
CA TYR A 176 6.46 -5.04 -12.95
C TYR A 176 5.30 -5.96 -13.33
N ALA A 177 5.06 -6.23 -14.63
CA ALA A 177 4.02 -7.16 -15.05
C ALA A 177 4.22 -8.57 -14.53
N MET A 178 5.46 -9.05 -14.53
CA MET A 178 5.80 -10.37 -14.00
C MET A 178 5.70 -10.37 -12.47
N PHE A 179 6.34 -9.39 -11.82
CA PHE A 179 6.38 -9.24 -10.37
C PHE A 179 4.98 -9.15 -9.75
N LEU A 180 4.16 -8.21 -10.24
CA LEU A 180 2.82 -7.98 -9.71
C LEU A 180 1.92 -9.18 -9.94
N ARG A 181 1.98 -9.82 -11.12
CA ARG A 181 1.22 -11.06 -11.37
C ARG A 181 1.54 -12.14 -10.33
N SER A 182 2.82 -12.33 -10.03
CA SER A 182 3.24 -13.29 -8.99
C SER A 182 2.73 -12.90 -7.61
N ILE A 183 2.72 -11.60 -7.25
CA ILE A 183 2.06 -11.16 -6.01
C ILE A 183 0.59 -11.60 -6.01
N PHE A 184 -0.14 -11.39 -7.11
CA PHE A 184 -1.58 -11.66 -7.13
C PHE A 184 -1.91 -13.13 -7.10
N GLU A 185 -1.21 -13.93 -7.89
CA GLU A 185 -1.39 -15.38 -7.89
C GLU A 185 -1.11 -15.96 -6.51
N THR A 186 -0.05 -15.49 -5.85
CA THR A 186 0.29 -15.92 -4.49
C THR A 186 -0.74 -15.41 -3.49
N VAL A 187 -1.01 -14.11 -3.38
CA VAL A 187 -1.88 -13.60 -2.32
C VAL A 187 -3.33 -14.07 -2.47
N ASN A 188 -3.83 -14.22 -3.70
CA ASN A 188 -5.16 -14.74 -3.95
C ASN A 188 -5.33 -16.20 -3.48
N SER A 189 -4.25 -16.98 -3.31
CA SER A 189 -4.34 -18.34 -2.76
C SER A 189 -4.50 -18.38 -1.23
N PHE A 190 -4.24 -17.28 -0.51
CA PHE A 190 -4.33 -17.25 0.95
C PHE A 190 -5.69 -16.80 1.48
N GLU A 191 -6.58 -16.29 0.62
CA GLU A 191 -7.93 -15.82 0.99
C GLU A 191 -7.93 -14.80 2.16
N ILE A 192 -6.83 -14.07 2.37
CA ILE A 192 -6.72 -13.03 3.41
C ILE A 192 -6.75 -11.61 2.79
N PRO A 193 -7.33 -10.62 3.48
CA PRO A 193 -7.19 -9.22 3.09
C PRO A 193 -5.74 -8.77 3.10
N PHE A 194 -5.35 -8.00 2.10
CA PHE A 194 -4.01 -7.45 1.99
C PHE A 194 -4.03 -6.03 1.44
N PHE A 195 -2.97 -5.31 1.77
CA PHE A 195 -2.70 -3.96 1.30
C PHE A 195 -1.26 -3.90 0.78
N VAL A 196 -1.08 -3.54 -0.48
CA VAL A 196 0.23 -3.32 -1.10
C VAL A 196 0.44 -1.82 -1.26
N ALA A 197 1.49 -1.29 -0.66
CA ALA A 197 1.92 0.08 -0.83
C ALA A 197 3.09 0.17 -1.82
N PHE A 198 2.98 1.08 -2.78
CA PHE A 198 4.02 1.44 -3.74
C PHE A 198 4.50 2.85 -3.43
N GLY A 199 5.62 2.96 -2.72
CA GLY A 199 6.21 4.23 -2.31
C GLY A 199 7.34 4.66 -3.25
N SER A 200 7.27 5.89 -3.74
CA SER A 200 8.40 6.58 -4.34
C SER A 200 8.87 7.70 -3.41
N LEU A 201 9.96 8.40 -3.76
CA LEU A 201 10.43 9.56 -2.99
C LEU A 201 9.39 10.69 -2.86
N ARG A 202 8.38 10.75 -3.74
CA ARG A 202 7.45 11.88 -3.83
C ARG A 202 5.98 11.51 -3.69
N HIS A 203 5.64 10.24 -3.86
CA HIS A 203 4.25 9.80 -3.93
C HIS A 203 4.10 8.34 -3.51
N GLU A 204 2.95 8.02 -2.95
CA GLU A 204 2.60 6.65 -2.59
C GLU A 204 1.21 6.28 -3.11
N ILE A 205 1.09 5.05 -3.60
CA ILE A 205 -0.15 4.46 -4.09
C ILE A 205 -0.44 3.20 -3.27
N GLY A 206 -1.70 3.06 -2.89
CA GLY A 206 -2.24 1.88 -2.23
C GLY A 206 -2.94 0.94 -3.20
N LEU A 207 -2.83 -0.35 -2.98
CA LEU A 207 -3.45 -1.38 -3.80
C LEU A 207 -4.02 -2.50 -2.92
N SER A 208 -5.23 -2.95 -3.24
CA SER A 208 -5.85 -4.12 -2.62
C SER A 208 -6.72 -4.89 -3.62
N PHE A 209 -7.09 -6.12 -3.26
CA PHE A 209 -7.77 -7.06 -4.13
C PHE A 209 -8.92 -7.69 -3.38
N ILE A 210 -10.11 -7.57 -3.96
CA ILE A 210 -11.32 -8.13 -3.38
C ILE A 210 -12.13 -8.68 -4.56
N ASN A 211 -12.49 -9.96 -4.52
CA ASN A 211 -13.36 -10.61 -5.52
C ASN A 211 -12.89 -10.42 -6.98
N ASN A 212 -11.62 -10.71 -7.26
CA ASN A 212 -11.01 -10.57 -8.60
C ASN A 212 -11.03 -9.14 -9.17
N GLN A 213 -11.21 -8.14 -8.30
CA GLN A 213 -11.13 -6.71 -8.61
C GLN A 213 -9.94 -6.10 -7.88
N MET A 214 -9.18 -5.28 -8.60
CA MET A 214 -8.13 -4.43 -8.06
C MET A 214 -8.71 -3.10 -7.65
N TYR A 215 -8.42 -2.68 -6.42
CA TYR A 215 -8.75 -1.37 -5.88
C TYR A 215 -7.46 -0.59 -5.70
N ILE A 216 -7.33 0.53 -6.40
CA ILE A 216 -6.10 1.34 -6.42
C ILE A 216 -6.40 2.69 -5.81
N TYR A 217 -5.86 2.94 -4.63
CA TYR A 217 -5.92 4.23 -3.96
C TYR A 217 -4.75 5.11 -4.38
N ASP A 218 -5.06 6.26 -4.94
CA ASP A 218 -4.09 7.32 -5.24
C ASP A 218 -4.72 8.65 -4.84
N ALA A 219 -4.04 9.40 -3.97
CA ALA A 219 -4.55 10.68 -3.48
C ALA A 219 -4.81 11.68 -4.63
N ASN A 220 -4.11 11.56 -5.76
CA ASN A 220 -4.35 12.42 -6.93
C ASN A 220 -5.71 12.17 -7.59
N ILE A 221 -6.38 11.03 -7.35
CA ILE A 221 -7.70 10.72 -7.89
C ILE A 221 -8.76 11.69 -7.38
N MET A 222 -8.55 12.25 -6.19
CA MET A 222 -9.45 13.26 -5.62
C MET A 222 -9.55 14.52 -6.48
N LYS A 223 -8.55 14.79 -7.35
CA LYS A 223 -8.65 15.86 -8.36
C LYS A 223 -9.77 15.61 -9.36
N ASN A 224 -10.10 14.34 -9.60
CA ASN A 224 -11.19 13.87 -10.46
C ASN A 224 -12.42 13.42 -9.65
N ASN A 225 -12.56 13.89 -8.40
CA ASN A 225 -13.67 13.59 -7.49
C ASN A 225 -13.86 12.12 -7.09
N GLY A 226 -12.87 11.25 -7.30
CA GLY A 226 -12.87 9.87 -6.82
C GLY A 226 -11.89 9.63 -5.66
N TYR A 227 -11.98 8.44 -5.04
CA TYR A 227 -11.05 8.00 -3.98
C TYR A 227 -10.11 6.88 -4.40
N TYR A 228 -10.58 6.01 -5.30
CA TYR A 228 -9.80 4.90 -5.84
C TYR A 228 -10.30 4.54 -7.23
N TYR A 229 -9.48 3.83 -7.99
CA TYR A 229 -9.92 3.13 -9.20
C TYR A 229 -10.29 1.70 -8.84
N GLN A 230 -11.33 1.20 -9.49
CA GLN A 230 -11.63 -0.21 -9.53
C GLN A 230 -11.36 -0.73 -10.93
N MET A 231 -10.66 -1.85 -11.04
CA MET A 231 -10.42 -2.50 -12.33
C MET A 231 -10.34 -4.02 -12.19
N PRO A 232 -10.76 -4.80 -13.19
CA PRO A 232 -10.59 -6.24 -13.19
C PRO A 232 -9.11 -6.62 -13.14
N LEU A 233 -8.77 -7.73 -12.47
CA LEU A 233 -7.40 -8.24 -12.42
C LEU A 233 -6.81 -8.51 -13.82
N SER A 234 -7.65 -8.87 -14.79
CA SER A 234 -7.25 -9.06 -16.20
C SER A 234 -6.64 -7.81 -16.83
N ASN A 235 -6.92 -6.62 -16.31
CA ASN A 235 -6.43 -5.34 -16.83
C ASN A 235 -5.07 -4.93 -16.22
N MET A 236 -4.24 -5.91 -15.85
CA MET A 236 -2.92 -5.69 -15.26
C MET A 236 -2.04 -4.71 -16.02
N ARG A 237 -2.05 -4.80 -17.36
CA ARG A 237 -1.29 -3.90 -18.22
C ARG A 237 -1.68 -2.44 -17.99
N GLN A 238 -2.98 -2.15 -17.91
CA GLN A 238 -3.48 -0.79 -17.68
C GLN A 238 -3.08 -0.27 -16.30
N PHE A 239 -3.08 -1.13 -15.27
CA PHE A 239 -2.57 -0.78 -13.95
C PHE A 239 -1.10 -0.37 -14.00
N ILE A 240 -0.27 -1.14 -14.69
CA ILE A 240 1.18 -0.86 -14.79
C ILE A 240 1.45 0.45 -15.53
N GLU A 241 0.76 0.70 -16.65
CA GLU A 241 0.90 1.98 -17.34
C GLU A 241 0.53 3.14 -16.42
N LYS A 242 -0.51 2.95 -15.59
CA LYS A 242 -0.91 3.95 -14.61
C LYS A 242 0.13 4.15 -13.53
N LEU A 243 0.63 3.06 -12.95
CA LEU A 243 1.67 3.07 -11.92
C LEU A 243 2.90 3.86 -12.39
N PHE A 244 3.37 3.59 -13.60
CA PHE A 244 4.45 4.36 -14.23
C PHE A 244 4.02 5.83 -14.39
N SER A 245 2.90 6.12 -15.06
CA SER A 245 2.47 7.50 -15.29
C SER A 245 2.28 8.34 -14.02
N THR A 246 1.92 7.71 -12.89
CA THR A 246 1.72 8.39 -11.61
C THR A 246 3.03 8.58 -10.84
N LEU A 247 3.95 7.61 -10.89
CA LEU A 247 5.16 7.63 -10.06
C LEU A 247 6.40 8.18 -10.78
N VAL A 248 6.62 7.85 -12.07
CA VAL A 248 7.80 8.28 -12.86
C VAL A 248 7.52 8.26 -14.38
N HIS A 249 7.98 9.28 -15.12
CA HIS A 249 7.87 9.34 -16.60
C HIS A 249 9.08 8.72 -17.35
N ASP A 250 9.61 7.60 -16.87
CA ASP A 250 10.80 6.96 -17.45
C ASP A 250 10.47 5.48 -17.81
N ASP A 251 11.40 4.82 -18.50
CA ASP A 251 11.31 3.41 -18.85
C ASP A 251 11.52 2.48 -17.66
N TYR A 252 12.15 3.00 -16.60
CA TYR A 252 12.38 2.31 -15.33
C TYR A 252 11.65 3.01 -14.19
N LEU A 253 11.06 2.20 -13.32
CA LEU A 253 10.40 2.67 -12.10
C LEU A 253 11.09 2.04 -10.89
N ALA A 254 11.59 2.88 -9.98
CA ALA A 254 12.15 2.49 -8.69
C ALA A 254 11.19 2.88 -7.55
N VAL A 255 10.71 1.90 -6.79
CA VAL A 255 9.77 2.11 -5.67
C VAL A 255 10.08 1.16 -4.52
N ASP A 256 9.73 1.57 -3.31
CA ASP A 256 9.59 0.67 -2.18
C ASP A 256 8.23 -0.03 -2.25
N ILE A 257 8.25 -1.36 -2.21
CA ILE A 257 7.04 -2.19 -2.22
C ILE A 257 6.89 -2.81 -0.85
N SER A 258 5.76 -2.53 -0.20
CA SER A 258 5.43 -3.08 1.11
C SER A 258 4.10 -3.80 1.05
N ILE A 259 4.01 -5.01 1.63
CA ILE A 259 2.77 -5.78 1.74
C ILE A 259 2.40 -5.88 3.22
N TYR A 260 1.18 -5.46 3.51
CA TYR A 260 0.58 -5.47 4.84
C TYR A 260 -0.64 -6.37 4.89
N ILE A 261 -0.82 -7.01 6.04
CA ILE A 261 -1.96 -7.87 6.36
C ILE A 261 -2.45 -7.54 7.77
N ARG A 262 -3.58 -8.15 8.17
CA ARG A 262 -4.05 -8.07 9.56
C ARG A 262 -3.07 -8.79 10.50
N PRO A 263 -2.85 -8.28 11.72
CA PRO A 263 -1.99 -8.94 12.70
C PRO A 263 -2.38 -10.40 13.00
N GLU A 264 -3.67 -10.73 13.01
CA GLU A 264 -4.16 -12.11 13.23
C GLU A 264 -3.83 -13.10 12.10
N ASP A 265 -3.46 -12.59 10.92
CA ASP A 265 -3.14 -13.42 9.75
C ASP A 265 -1.62 -13.62 9.58
N ILE A 266 -0.78 -13.08 10.48
CA ILE A 266 0.69 -13.17 10.37
C ILE A 266 1.17 -14.62 10.29
N ASP A 267 0.63 -15.51 11.12
CA ASP A 267 1.07 -16.92 11.11
C ASP A 267 0.71 -17.62 9.80
N LYS A 268 -0.42 -17.27 9.19
CA LYS A 268 -0.82 -17.78 7.86
C LYS A 268 0.11 -17.29 6.74
N SER A 269 0.84 -16.20 6.99
CA SER A 269 1.71 -15.54 6.03
C SER A 269 3.18 -15.94 6.11
N LEU A 270 3.56 -16.84 7.01
CA LEU A 270 4.96 -17.25 7.15
C LEU A 270 5.51 -17.92 5.88
N SER A 271 4.65 -18.53 5.03
CA SER A 271 5.07 -19.04 3.71
C SER A 271 4.96 -18.01 2.58
N LEU A 272 4.16 -16.94 2.74
CA LEU A 272 3.83 -15.98 1.68
C LEU A 272 5.07 -15.40 1.00
N ASN A 273 6.11 -15.06 1.75
CA ASN A 273 7.32 -14.45 1.19
C ASN A 273 8.11 -15.43 0.32
N ASN A 274 8.21 -16.69 0.74
CA ASN A 274 8.88 -17.75 -0.03
C ASN A 274 8.07 -18.10 -1.28
N ASP A 275 6.76 -18.26 -1.14
CA ASP A 275 5.85 -18.63 -2.24
C ASP A 275 5.80 -17.53 -3.31
N PHE A 276 5.77 -16.26 -2.87
CA PHE A 276 5.85 -15.10 -3.73
C PHE A 276 7.15 -15.09 -4.54
N TYR A 277 8.29 -15.18 -3.85
CA TYR A 277 9.59 -15.15 -4.51
C TYR A 277 9.75 -16.32 -5.49
N LEU A 278 9.31 -17.52 -5.11
CA LEU A 278 9.34 -18.70 -5.96
C LEU A 278 8.52 -18.47 -7.23
N SER A 279 7.29 -17.94 -7.09
CA SER A 279 6.39 -17.65 -8.20
C SER A 279 6.98 -16.61 -9.16
N TYR A 280 7.57 -15.54 -8.61
CA TYR A 280 8.25 -14.51 -9.40
C TYR A 280 9.45 -15.05 -10.18
N MET A 281 10.32 -15.82 -9.53
CA MET A 281 11.49 -16.41 -10.18
C MET A 281 11.09 -17.37 -11.31
N LYS A 282 10.06 -18.19 -11.08
CA LYS A 282 9.51 -19.08 -12.11
C LYS A 282 8.98 -18.28 -13.30
N ALA A 283 8.19 -17.22 -13.05
CA ALA A 283 7.64 -16.37 -14.11
C ALA A 283 8.73 -15.65 -14.92
N LYS A 284 9.73 -15.10 -14.24
CA LYS A 284 10.87 -14.42 -14.88
C LYS A 284 11.64 -15.37 -15.78
N LEU A 285 11.96 -16.57 -15.29
CA LEU A 285 12.68 -17.58 -16.07
C LEU A 285 11.89 -18.03 -17.31
N VAL A 286 10.60 -18.34 -17.15
CA VAL A 286 9.72 -18.70 -18.27
C VAL A 286 9.78 -17.63 -19.35
N TRP A 287 9.81 -16.36 -18.96
CA TRP A 287 9.91 -15.27 -19.88
C TRP A 287 11.30 -15.19 -20.55
N GLU A 288 12.40 -15.23 -19.79
CA GLU A 288 13.77 -15.12 -20.33
C GLU A 288 14.04 -16.22 -21.35
N VAL A 289 13.60 -17.44 -21.06
CA VAL A 289 13.66 -18.57 -21.98
C VAL A 289 12.86 -18.32 -23.26
N ARG A 290 11.64 -17.79 -23.14
CA ARG A 290 10.79 -17.46 -24.31
C ARG A 290 11.39 -16.36 -25.17
N ASP A 291 11.98 -15.34 -24.57
CA ASP A 291 12.58 -14.22 -25.29
C ASP A 291 13.86 -14.61 -26.00
N TYR A 292 14.72 -15.36 -25.30
CA TYR A 292 15.88 -16.02 -25.91
C TYR A 292 15.46 -16.88 -27.11
N SER A 293 14.34 -17.60 -26.97
CA SER A 293 13.74 -18.39 -28.04
C SER A 293 13.16 -17.55 -29.19
N LYS A 294 12.94 -16.23 -29.05
CA LYS A 294 12.44 -15.38 -30.15
C LYS A 294 13.57 -14.71 -30.91
N GLN A 295 14.61 -14.27 -30.20
CA GLN A 295 15.72 -13.51 -30.79
C GLN A 295 16.60 -14.35 -31.74
N ARG A 296 16.59 -15.67 -31.60
CA ARG A 296 17.55 -16.58 -32.29
C ARG A 296 16.93 -17.61 -33.23
N VAL A 297 15.69 -17.40 -33.68
CA VAL A 297 14.96 -18.27 -34.64
C VAL A 297 15.69 -18.46 -35.99
N TRP A 298 16.80 -17.75 -36.24
CA TRP A 298 17.52 -17.74 -37.52
C TRP A 298 18.78 -18.64 -37.60
N HIS A 299 19.13 -19.43 -36.57
CA HIS A 299 20.37 -20.24 -36.59
C HIS A 299 20.15 -21.75 -36.33
N MET A 300 20.79 -22.59 -37.17
CA MET A 300 20.59 -24.05 -37.32
C MET A 300 20.89 -24.95 -36.10
N HIS A 301 21.23 -24.43 -34.92
CA HIS A 301 21.47 -25.22 -33.70
C HIS A 301 20.25 -25.28 -32.74
N TRP A 302 19.09 -24.89 -33.25
CA TRP A 302 17.87 -24.57 -32.50
C TRP A 302 17.25 -25.69 -31.65
N HIS A 303 17.26 -26.93 -32.14
CA HIS A 303 16.58 -28.03 -31.45
C HIS A 303 17.19 -28.36 -30.08
N ARG A 304 18.52 -28.29 -29.95
CA ARG A 304 19.20 -28.52 -28.67
C ARG A 304 18.88 -27.39 -27.67
N HIS A 305 18.75 -26.15 -28.13
CA HIS A 305 18.41 -25.01 -27.28
C HIS A 305 16.97 -25.07 -26.77
N ILE A 306 16.00 -25.39 -27.63
CA ILE A 306 14.60 -25.58 -27.19
C ILE A 306 14.49 -26.73 -26.19
N SER A 307 15.15 -27.86 -26.47
CA SER A 307 15.08 -29.02 -25.57
C SER A 307 15.71 -28.70 -24.21
N ARG A 308 16.84 -27.99 -24.18
CA ARG A 308 17.45 -27.56 -22.92
C ARG A 308 16.57 -26.54 -22.19
N ALA A 309 16.06 -25.52 -22.88
CA ALA A 309 15.09 -24.57 -22.34
C ALA A 309 13.86 -25.26 -21.71
N LYS A 310 13.25 -26.22 -22.42
CA LYS A 310 12.12 -27.01 -21.90
C LYS A 310 12.52 -27.81 -20.67
N PHE A 311 13.71 -28.43 -20.69
CA PHE A 311 14.24 -29.18 -19.54
C PHE A 311 14.49 -28.26 -18.33
N THR A 312 15.13 -27.10 -18.52
CA THR A 312 15.35 -26.09 -17.49
C THR A 312 14.02 -25.63 -16.88
N LEU A 313 13.01 -25.36 -17.73
CA LEU A 313 11.67 -24.98 -17.27
C LEU A 313 11.00 -26.10 -16.46
N GLN A 314 11.09 -27.34 -16.94
CA GLN A 314 10.55 -28.49 -16.23
C GLN A 314 11.24 -28.67 -14.87
N LYS A 315 12.57 -28.64 -14.83
CA LYS A 315 13.36 -28.74 -13.60
C LYS A 315 13.01 -27.65 -12.60
N VAL A 316 12.94 -26.39 -13.06
CA VAL A 316 12.55 -25.27 -12.21
C VAL A 316 11.11 -25.40 -11.72
N SER A 317 10.20 -25.93 -12.54
CA SER A 317 8.81 -26.15 -12.12
C SER A 317 8.69 -27.16 -10.97
N GLU A 318 9.56 -28.18 -10.96
CA GLU A 318 9.63 -29.24 -9.95
C GLU A 318 10.28 -28.76 -8.63
N MET A 319 11.09 -27.69 -8.67
CA MET A 319 11.77 -27.17 -7.49
C MET A 319 10.82 -26.43 -6.53
N ARG A 320 11.04 -26.67 -5.24
CA ARG A 320 10.23 -26.13 -4.13
C ARG A 320 10.89 -24.98 -3.38
N LEU A 321 12.22 -24.86 -3.46
CA LEU A 321 12.96 -23.82 -2.76
C LEU A 321 13.53 -22.80 -3.74
N ALA A 322 13.32 -21.54 -3.38
CA ALA A 322 13.85 -20.36 -4.06
C ALA A 322 15.36 -20.42 -4.30
N ARG A 323 16.11 -20.86 -3.29
CA ARG A 323 17.57 -20.98 -3.32
C ARG A 323 18.04 -22.02 -4.34
N ASP A 324 17.33 -23.15 -4.42
CA ASP A 324 17.68 -24.26 -5.32
C ASP A 324 17.43 -23.84 -6.77
N ILE A 325 16.33 -23.13 -7.04
CA ILE A 325 16.08 -22.52 -8.36
C ILE A 325 17.19 -21.55 -8.71
N LYS A 326 17.56 -20.63 -7.79
CA LYS A 326 18.62 -19.65 -8.05
C LYS A 326 19.94 -20.35 -8.40
N GLN A 327 20.37 -21.29 -7.56
CA GLN A 327 21.60 -22.05 -7.77
C GLN A 327 21.59 -22.79 -9.11
N TYR A 328 20.50 -23.51 -9.41
CA TYR A 328 20.36 -24.23 -10.67
C TYR A 328 20.41 -23.29 -11.89
N LEU A 329 19.81 -22.11 -11.80
CA LEU A 329 19.88 -21.12 -12.88
C LEU A 329 21.28 -20.53 -13.05
N GLU A 330 22.04 -20.39 -11.97
CA GLU A 330 23.44 -19.96 -11.99
C GLU A 330 24.32 -21.02 -12.67
N GLU A 331 24.11 -22.30 -12.33
CA GLU A 331 24.76 -23.45 -12.98
C GLU A 331 24.40 -23.55 -14.47
N GLU A 332 23.11 -23.42 -14.82
CA GLU A 332 22.66 -23.43 -16.21
C GLU A 332 23.24 -22.25 -17.02
N LYS A 333 23.38 -21.07 -16.41
CA LYS A 333 24.02 -19.92 -17.03
C LYS A 333 25.48 -20.20 -17.37
N GLN A 334 26.25 -20.73 -16.41
CA GLN A 334 27.66 -21.09 -16.62
C GLN A 334 27.84 -22.13 -17.72
N LEU A 335 26.96 -23.15 -17.75
CA LEU A 335 26.97 -24.18 -18.79
C LEU A 335 26.65 -23.62 -20.18
N CYS A 336 25.91 -22.51 -20.27
CA CYS A 336 25.63 -21.83 -21.52
C CYS A 336 26.78 -20.90 -21.95
N GLU A 337 27.39 -20.17 -21.01
CA GLU A 337 28.55 -19.31 -21.29
C GLU A 337 29.75 -20.11 -21.82
N GLY A 338 29.99 -21.32 -21.32
CA GLY A 338 31.02 -22.23 -21.83
C GLY A 338 30.83 -22.74 -23.26
N VAL A 339 29.68 -22.47 -23.90
CA VAL A 339 29.30 -22.95 -25.24
C VAL A 339 29.09 -21.77 -26.23
N ASN A 340 29.58 -20.56 -25.90
CA ASN A 340 29.26 -19.34 -26.68
C ASN A 340 27.74 -19.03 -26.71
N LEU A 341 27.00 -19.48 -25.68
CA LEU A 341 25.57 -19.19 -25.49
C LEU A 341 25.41 -18.14 -24.39
N GLN A 342 25.38 -16.87 -24.77
CA GLN A 342 24.97 -15.81 -23.84
C GLN A 342 23.45 -15.90 -23.58
N LEU A 343 23.07 -16.71 -22.60
CA LEU A 343 21.84 -16.47 -21.85
C LEU A 343 22.14 -15.31 -20.90
N ASN A 344 21.66 -14.11 -21.23
CA ASN A 344 21.67 -12.97 -20.32
C ASN A 344 20.65 -13.18 -19.19
N ILE A 345 20.91 -14.18 -18.34
CA ILE A 345 20.23 -14.30 -17.05
C ILE A 345 20.89 -13.26 -16.15
N SER A 346 20.27 -12.09 -16.07
CA SER A 346 20.61 -11.08 -15.08
C SER A 346 20.16 -11.61 -13.71
N ILE A 347 21.00 -12.44 -13.10
CA ILE A 347 20.88 -12.83 -11.69
C ILE A 347 21.17 -11.57 -10.91
N ILE A 348 20.13 -10.95 -10.36
CA ILE A 348 20.32 -9.86 -9.41
C ILE A 348 21.08 -10.46 -8.23
N THR A 349 22.26 -9.90 -7.95
CA THR A 349 23.04 -10.17 -6.76
C THR A 349 22.22 -9.72 -5.55
N ILE A 350 21.38 -10.63 -5.04
CA ILE A 350 20.69 -10.44 -3.77
C ILE A 350 21.62 -10.99 -2.70
N THR A 351 22.29 -10.07 -2.00
CA THR A 351 22.87 -10.31 -0.70
C THR A 351 21.80 -10.91 0.21
N GLU A 352 22.22 -11.95 0.93
CA GLU A 352 21.50 -12.79 1.87
C GLU A 352 20.21 -12.20 2.43
N ALA A 353 19.12 -12.98 2.41
CA ALA A 353 17.92 -12.67 3.17
C ALA A 353 18.22 -12.75 4.68
N PRO A 354 18.34 -11.64 5.43
CA PRO A 354 18.43 -11.70 6.87
C PRO A 354 16.99 -11.64 7.37
N GLY A 355 16.33 -12.77 7.56
CA GLY A 355 14.92 -12.74 7.94
C GLY A 355 14.26 -14.02 8.42
N ILE A 356 15.01 -15.11 8.61
CA ILE A 356 14.46 -16.35 9.23
C ILE A 356 15.10 -16.62 10.60
N ILE A 357 16.10 -15.84 11.02
CA ILE A 357 16.67 -15.93 12.38
C ILE A 357 16.12 -14.75 13.19
N MET A 358 14.89 -14.82 13.71
CA MET A 358 14.40 -14.02 14.87
C MET A 358 12.99 -14.44 15.33
N ALA A 359 12.62 -15.72 15.20
CA ALA A 359 11.41 -16.28 15.83
C ALA A 359 11.72 -17.27 16.96
N GLY A 360 12.99 -17.42 17.37
CA GLY A 360 13.43 -18.44 18.34
C GLY A 360 14.05 -17.93 19.64
N GLN A 361 14.15 -16.62 19.87
CA GLN A 361 14.75 -16.07 21.08
C GLN A 361 13.94 -14.91 21.63
N LEU A 362 12.77 -15.20 22.20
CA LEU A 362 12.07 -14.32 23.16
C LEU A 362 11.21 -15.19 24.10
N ILE A 363 11.84 -16.22 24.69
CA ILE A 363 11.38 -16.84 25.94
C ILE A 363 12.65 -17.20 26.73
N THR A 364 13.15 -16.22 27.51
CA THR A 364 13.82 -16.36 28.82
C THR A 364 14.44 -15.01 29.15
N GLY A 365 13.91 -14.36 30.19
CA GLY A 365 14.30 -13.04 30.68
C GLY A 365 13.16 -12.42 31.45
#